data_AF-A0A0R3R4U9-F1
#
_entry.id   AF-A0A0R3R4U9-F1
#
_cell.length_a   1.000
_cell.length_b   1.000
_cell.length_c   1.000
_cell.angle_alpha   90.00
_cell.angle_beta   90.00
_cell.angle_gamma   90.00
#
_symmetry.space_group_name_H-M   'P 1'
#
loop_
_entity.id
_entity.type
_entity.pdbx_description
1 polymer ?
#
loop_
_entity_poly.entity_id
_entity_poly.type
_entity_poly.pdbx_seq_one_letter_code
_entity_poly.pdbx_strand_id
1 'polypeptide(L)'
;MENKCNAIAVNCTADWRPSVWGQCSRTCGDGGVQMRLLRCVWRGTRKPAGRNCQSSLRPTAIRACQEANNLSECPSKLSTGAGAVVAAASNAI
;
A
#
# COMPACT_ATOMS: atom_id res chain seq x y z
N MET A 1 23.62 2.95 30.20
CA MET A 1 22.24 2.81 29.67
C MET A 1 21.99 3.91 28.67
N GLU A 2 21.92 3.56 27.39
CA GLU A 2 22.07 4.48 26.26
C GLU A 2 20.71 4.87 25.66
N ASN A 3 20.16 6.01 26.05
CA ASN A 3 19.00 6.64 25.42
C ASN A 3 19.35 8.09 25.07
N LYS A 4 20.05 8.28 23.94
CA LYS A 4 20.33 9.62 23.40
C LYS A 4 19.27 10.05 22.39
N CYS A 5 18.03 10.23 22.83
CA CYS A 5 17.53 11.56 23.17
C CYS A 5 18.20 12.30 24.36
N ASN A 6 19.51 12.58 24.28
CA ASN A 6 20.24 13.43 25.25
C ASN A 6 21.55 13.97 24.66
N ALA A 7 21.50 14.54 23.45
CA ALA A 7 22.55 15.43 22.97
C ALA A 7 21.89 16.66 22.35
N ILE A 8 21.64 17.67 23.20
CA ILE A 8 21.40 19.08 22.83
C ILE A 8 20.02 19.44 22.23
N ALA A 9 19.05 18.52 22.12
CA ALA A 9 17.67 18.85 21.71
C ALA A 9 16.62 18.37 22.72
N VAL A 10 15.92 19.31 23.36
CA VAL A 10 14.98 19.12 24.49
C VAL A 10 13.63 18.52 24.05
N ASN A 11 13.47 18.10 22.79
CA ASN A 11 12.21 17.56 22.27
C ASN A 11 12.43 16.20 21.59
N CYS A 12 12.23 15.12 22.35
CA CYS A 12 12.23 13.75 21.85
C CYS A 12 10.96 13.48 21.03
N THR A 13 10.93 13.96 19.79
CA THR A 13 9.80 13.67 18.91
C THR A 13 10.08 12.40 18.12
N ALA A 14 9.13 11.47 18.11
CA ALA A 14 9.18 10.25 17.29
C ALA A 14 8.17 10.34 16.13
N ASP A 15 8.49 9.72 15.01
CA ASP A 15 7.59 9.62 13.85
C ASP A 15 7.58 8.24 13.23
N TRP A 16 6.46 7.94 12.56
CA TRP A 16 6.37 6.84 11.64
C TRP A 16 7.18 7.11 10.38
N ARG A 17 8.19 6.29 10.15
CA ARG A 17 8.95 6.26 8.90
C ARG A 17 8.48 5.10 8.04
N PRO A 18 7.84 5.38 6.89
CA PRO A 18 7.48 4.34 5.94
C PRO A 18 8.73 3.83 5.21
N SER A 19 8.76 2.54 4.94
CA SER A 19 9.66 1.93 3.96
C SER A 19 9.15 2.13 2.53
N VAL A 20 9.96 1.70 1.57
CA VAL A 20 9.52 1.58 0.17
C VAL A 20 8.33 0.62 0.07
N TRP A 21 7.47 0.86 -0.91
CA TRP A 21 6.38 -0.06 -1.21
C TRP A 21 6.94 -1.38 -1.74
N GLY A 22 6.38 -2.48 -1.27
CA GLY A 22 6.62 -3.80 -1.83
C GLY A 22 5.97 -3.96 -3.20
N GLN A 23 6.20 -5.13 -3.80
CA GLN A 23 5.56 -5.51 -5.05
C GLN A 23 4.05 -5.61 -4.90
N CYS A 24 3.33 -5.51 -6.02
CA CYS A 24 1.89 -5.73 -6.03
C CYS A 24 1.60 -7.17 -5.62
N SER A 25 0.57 -7.39 -4.80
CA SER A 25 0.12 -8.73 -4.39
C SER A 25 -0.41 -9.56 -5.56
N ARG A 26 -0.71 -8.91 -6.69
CA ARG A 26 -1.18 -9.53 -7.91
C ARG A 26 -0.21 -9.23 -9.05
N THR A 27 -0.05 -10.25 -9.88
CA THR A 27 0.73 -10.21 -11.13
C THR A 27 -0.16 -10.50 -12.35
N CYS A 28 -1.47 -10.60 -12.15
CA CYS A 28 -2.48 -10.84 -13.18
C CYS A 28 -3.79 -10.10 -12.83
N GLY A 29 -4.56 -9.76 -13.86
CA GLY A 29 -5.85 -9.06 -13.78
C GLY A 29 -5.77 -7.67 -13.16
N ASP A 30 -6.93 -7.05 -13.02
CA ASP A 30 -7.02 -5.71 -12.44
C ASP A 30 -6.95 -5.73 -10.90
N GLY A 31 -6.33 -4.67 -10.39
CA GLY A 31 -6.24 -4.38 -8.96
C GLY A 31 -5.09 -5.09 -8.24
N GLY A 32 -5.29 -5.34 -6.95
CA GLY A 32 -4.25 -5.80 -6.03
C GLY A 32 -3.77 -4.69 -5.09
N VAL A 33 -2.94 -5.09 -4.12
CA VAL A 33 -2.43 -4.17 -3.10
C VAL A 33 -0.91 -4.25 -2.97
N GLN A 34 -0.29 -3.12 -2.66
CA GLN A 34 1.09 -3.05 -2.22
C GLN A 34 1.12 -2.79 -0.72
N MET A 35 2.05 -3.45 -0.04
CA MET A 35 2.28 -3.27 1.39
C MET A 35 3.63 -2.60 1.65
N ARG A 36 3.74 -1.87 2.75
CA ARG A 36 5.02 -1.35 3.26
C ARG A 36 5.09 -1.49 4.77
N LEU A 37 6.31 -1.61 5.27
CA LEU A 37 6.59 -1.57 6.70
C LEU A 37 6.63 -0.12 7.19
N LEU A 38 6.14 0.11 8.40
CA LEU A 38 6.25 1.37 9.12
C LEU A 38 7.13 1.14 10.35
N ARG A 39 8.15 1.98 10.53
CA ARG A 39 9.03 1.93 11.70
C ARG A 39 8.86 3.18 12.54
N CYS A 40 8.71 3.03 13.84
CA CYS A 40 8.71 4.15 14.77
C CYS A 40 10.15 4.49 15.14
N VAL A 41 10.59 5.71 14.83
CA VAL A 41 11.97 6.15 15.08
C VAL A 41 12.02 7.57 15.63
N TRP A 42 13.07 7.87 16.38
CA TRP A 42 13.33 9.22 16.87
C TRP A 42 13.70 10.15 15.71
N ARG A 43 13.12 11.36 15.69
CA ARG A 43 13.58 12.43 14.80
C ARG A 43 15.06 12.72 15.10
N GLY A 44 15.84 12.97 14.05
CA GLY A 44 17.30 13.15 14.15
C GLY A 44 18.07 11.83 14.12
N THR A 45 17.97 10.99 15.16
CA THR A 45 18.83 9.79 15.27
C THR A 45 18.39 8.63 14.38
N ARG A 46 17.11 8.59 13.97
CA ARG A 46 16.50 7.47 13.23
C ARG A 46 16.59 6.11 13.95
N LYS A 47 16.99 6.08 15.22
CA LYS A 47 17.01 4.86 16.04
C LYS A 47 15.58 4.43 16.39
N PRO A 48 15.34 3.13 16.63
CA PRO A 48 14.03 2.64 17.06
C PRO A 48 13.51 3.40 18.29
N ALA A 49 12.27 3.88 18.20
CA ALA A 49 11.60 4.62 19.27
C ALA A 49 10.48 3.81 19.93
N GLY A 50 10.39 2.49 19.66
CA GLY A 50 9.39 1.62 20.27
C GLY A 50 7.96 2.07 19.97
N ARG A 51 7.20 2.39 21.03
CA ARG A 51 5.77 2.80 20.94
C ARG A 51 5.55 4.32 20.95
N ASN A 52 6.60 5.13 20.93
CA ASN A 52 6.50 6.59 21.05
C ASN A 52 5.80 7.31 19.88
N CYS A 53 5.46 6.60 18.80
CA CYS A 53 4.72 7.14 17.65
C CYS A 53 3.20 6.87 17.73
N GLN A 54 2.69 6.28 18.82
CA GLN A 54 1.27 5.90 18.94
C GLN A 54 0.31 7.10 18.87
N SER A 55 0.72 8.26 19.39
CA SER A 55 -0.03 9.52 19.29
C SER A 55 0.19 10.26 17.98
N SER A 56 1.19 9.85 17.18
CA SER A 56 1.47 10.44 15.87
C SER A 56 0.58 9.83 14.79
N LEU A 57 0.26 10.62 13.76
CA LEU A 57 -0.48 10.14 12.60
C LEU A 57 0.25 8.94 11.96
N ARG A 58 -0.42 7.78 11.94
CA ARG A 58 0.11 6.57 11.31
C ARG A 58 -0.21 6.61 9.82
N PRO A 59 0.80 6.70 8.94
CA PRO A 59 0.57 6.70 7.51
C PRO A 59 0.08 5.33 7.03
N THR A 60 -0.54 5.29 5.86
CA THR A 60 -1.09 4.06 5.29
C THR A 60 0.00 3.01 5.04
N ALA A 61 -0.24 1.77 5.47
CA ALA A 61 0.67 0.64 5.26
C ALA A 61 0.30 -0.23 4.04
N ILE A 62 -0.91 -0.04 3.48
CA ILE A 62 -1.47 -0.82 2.37
C ILE A 62 -2.12 0.13 1.37
N ARG A 63 -1.75 0.06 0.10
CA ARG A 63 -2.40 0.85 -0.97
C ARG A 63 -2.78 -0.03 -2.16
N ALA A 64 -3.70 0.45 -2.99
CA ALA A 64 -3.92 -0.14 -4.31
C ALA A 64 -2.65 -0.04 -5.18
N CYS A 65 -2.45 -1.01 -6.05
CA CYS A 65 -1.33 -0.98 -6.99
C CYS A 65 -1.48 0.19 -7.97
N GLN A 66 -0.39 0.89 -8.24
CA GLN A 66 -0.41 2.10 -9.09
C GLN A 66 -0.54 1.77 -10.59
N GLU A 67 -0.25 0.53 -10.99
CA GLU A 67 -0.16 0.08 -12.39
C GLU A 67 -0.99 -1.20 -12.58
N ALA A 68 -2.32 -1.09 -12.43
CA ALA A 68 -3.23 -2.20 -12.64
C ALA A 68 -3.53 -2.50 -14.12
N ASN A 69 -3.14 -1.64 -15.07
CA ASN A 69 -3.69 -1.63 -16.43
C ASN A 69 -2.91 -2.44 -17.48
N ASN A 70 -1.87 -3.21 -17.11
CA ASN A 70 -1.06 -4.00 -18.06
C ASN A 70 -0.88 -5.47 -17.65
N LEU A 71 -1.65 -5.94 -16.67
CA LEU A 71 -1.55 -7.33 -16.23
C LEU A 71 -2.54 -8.18 -17.03
N SER A 72 -2.06 -9.29 -17.60
CA SER A 72 -2.91 -10.28 -18.27
C SER A 72 -3.97 -10.79 -17.29
N GLU A 73 -5.19 -11.05 -17.77
CA GLU A 73 -6.26 -11.63 -16.94
C GLU A 73 -5.77 -12.86 -16.17
N CYS A 74 -6.21 -12.99 -14.91
CA CYS A 74 -5.81 -14.15 -14.12
C CYS A 74 -6.42 -15.44 -14.70
N PRO A 75 -5.65 -16.52 -14.83
CA PRO A 75 -6.12 -17.79 -15.40
C PRO A 75 -7.22 -18.48 -14.57
N SER A 76 -7.52 -17.97 -13.38
CA SER A 76 -8.62 -18.43 -12.52
C SER A 76 -9.95 -17.70 -12.72
N LYS A 77 -9.99 -16.67 -13.57
CA LYS A 77 -11.24 -15.98 -13.96
C LYS A 77 -11.78 -16.59 -15.25
N LEU A 78 -12.31 -17.80 -15.16
CA LEU A 78 -13.41 -18.17 -16.05
C LEU A 78 -14.72 -17.79 -15.32
N SER A 79 -15.59 -17.03 -15.98
CA SER A 79 -16.89 -16.54 -15.52
C SER A 79 -16.87 -15.19 -14.78
N THR A 80 -17.12 -14.11 -15.50
CA THR A 80 -18.49 -13.61 -15.77
C THR A 80 -18.37 -12.54 -16.83
N GLY A 81 -18.86 -12.84 -18.03
CA GLY A 81 -18.87 -11.90 -19.15
C GLY A 81 -19.67 -10.65 -18.81
N ALA A 82 -18.99 -9.52 -18.70
CA ALA A 82 -19.59 -8.20 -18.84
C ALA A 82 -19.08 -7.63 -20.17
N GLY A 83 -19.68 -8.05 -21.29
CA GLY A 83 -19.31 -7.55 -22.60
C GLY A 83 -19.97 -8.28 -23.77
N ALA A 84 -20.95 -7.61 -24.37
CA ALA A 84 -21.48 -7.81 -25.73
C ALA A 84 -22.32 -9.07 -26.02
N VAL A 85 -23.65 -8.92 -25.90
CA VAL A 85 -24.54 -9.48 -26.93
C VAL A 85 -25.02 -8.33 -27.83
N VAL A 86 -24.30 -8.11 -28.93
CA VAL A 86 -24.91 -7.53 -30.12
C VAL A 86 -25.62 -8.67 -30.84
N ALA A 87 -26.93 -8.79 -30.63
CA ALA A 87 -27.78 -9.65 -31.44
C ALA A 87 -28.67 -8.76 -32.30
N ALA A 88 -28.27 -8.62 -33.56
CA ALA A 88 -29.11 -8.13 -34.64
C ALA A 88 -30.11 -9.20 -35.09
N ALA A 89 -31.10 -8.77 -35.90
CA ALA A 89 -32.10 -9.53 -36.67
C ALA A 89 -33.44 -9.79 -35.93
N SER A 90 -34.64 -9.54 -36.48
CA SER A 90 -35.09 -9.35 -37.86
C SER A 90 -36.40 -8.54 -37.91
N ASN A 91 -36.64 -7.85 -39.03
CA ASN A 91 -37.95 -7.29 -39.39
C ASN A 91 -39.05 -8.35 -39.31
N ALA A 92 -40.15 -8.03 -38.65
CA ALA A 92 -41.43 -8.72 -38.84
C ALA A 92 -42.28 -7.91 -39.83
N ILE A 93 -42.82 -8.61 -40.82
CA ILE A 93 -43.74 -8.14 -41.87
C ILE A 93 -45.09 -7.78 -41.26
#